data_AF-A0A960UYS8-F1
#
_entry.id   AF-A0A960UYS8-F1
#
_cell.length_a   1.000
_cell.length_b   1.000
_cell.length_c   1.000
_cell.angle_alpha   90.00
_cell.angle_beta   90.00
_cell.angle_gamma   90.00
#
_symmetry.space_group_name_H-M   'P 1'
#
loop_
_entity.id
_entity.type
_entity.pdbx_description
1 polymer ?
#
loop_
_entity_poly.entity_id
_entity_poly.type
_entity_poly.pdbx_seq_one_letter_code
_entity_poly.pdbx_strand_id
1 'polypeptide(L)'
;MTVVQRHKALAIGAICLIAFFQISTLVGDFGGLPKLLVWTKRMIAALVPLLVSVLILLRRSGLQLAGQAESELLRQKKQIMTIIALNGATILLPSAYTLWYLAETDQLAALFWSIQAIELAAGVLNFSLLIYGANLGRRLALERRRTTSTLALLIVGIVYFAMAPVQLQAYTACASYEVRKDVALLQTVSVTGKNCALRLELTEKGAQKHIQVRIPVAALTSGNARRDRHVQEILGAELFFQAAVAGDFLARLGTGHLVVDGTIRLKGQNYPIAFQMQRQGANLTGVHQGTLTALGIKPPVAGPGGLIARAHDALVLRVVILNVFADEYSLISNAGHQPVPKSSLSVESESAKLACANRAGTRN
;
A
#
# COMPACT_ATOMS: atom_id res chain seq x y z
N MET A 1 -28.29 15.84 -23.40
CA MET A 1 -27.98 14.50 -23.97
C MET A 1 -29.25 13.73 -24.21
N THR A 2 -29.38 13.05 -25.35
CA THR A 2 -30.51 12.13 -25.63
C THR A 2 -30.42 10.86 -24.76
N VAL A 3 -31.53 10.13 -24.60
CA VAL A 3 -31.55 8.84 -23.87
C VAL A 3 -30.56 7.84 -24.46
N VAL A 4 -30.43 7.80 -25.79
CA VAL A 4 -29.48 6.94 -26.52
C VAL A 4 -28.02 7.28 -26.18
N GLN A 5 -27.66 8.57 -26.18
CA GLN A 5 -26.30 8.99 -25.84
C GLN A 5 -25.93 8.64 -24.39
N ARG A 6 -26.85 8.86 -23.44
CA ARG A 6 -26.64 8.51 -22.03
C ARG A 6 -26.46 7.00 -21.84
N HIS A 7 -27.32 6.20 -22.48
CA HIS A 7 -27.22 4.75 -22.41
C HIS A 7 -25.89 4.22 -22.93
N LYS A 8 -25.42 4.73 -24.08
CA LYS A 8 -24.11 4.37 -24.64
C LYS A 8 -22.96 4.74 -23.70
N ALA A 9 -22.96 5.96 -23.15
CA ALA A 9 -21.93 6.41 -22.22
C ALA A 9 -21.88 5.55 -20.95
N LEU A 10 -23.04 5.25 -20.37
CA LEU A 10 -23.16 4.37 -19.19
C LEU A 10 -22.68 2.94 -19.50
N ALA A 11 -22.99 2.42 -20.70
CA ALA A 11 -22.58 1.08 -21.11
C ALA A 11 -21.05 0.98 -21.27
N ILE A 12 -20.46 1.96 -21.94
CA ILE A 12 -19.00 2.06 -22.10
C ILE A 12 -18.34 2.20 -20.73
N GLY A 13 -18.81 3.13 -19.90
CA GLY A 13 -18.28 3.34 -18.55
C GLY A 13 -18.32 2.08 -17.68
N ALA A 14 -19.43 1.33 -17.71
CA ALA A 14 -19.54 0.06 -16.99
C ALA A 14 -18.55 -0.99 -17.50
N ILE A 15 -18.44 -1.18 -18.82
CA ILE A 15 -17.49 -2.14 -19.42
C ILE A 15 -16.04 -1.76 -19.04
N CYS A 16 -15.70 -0.48 -19.08
CA CYS A 16 -14.37 0.00 -18.73
C CYS A 16 -14.05 -0.20 -17.26
N LEU A 17 -14.98 0.11 -16.35
CA LEU A 17 -14.81 -0.13 -14.91
C LEU A 17 -14.62 -1.62 -14.61
N ILE A 18 -15.41 -2.49 -15.24
CA ILE A 18 -15.30 -3.95 -15.05
C ILE A 18 -13.97 -4.47 -15.60
N ALA A 19 -13.57 -4.02 -16.79
CA ALA A 19 -12.26 -4.38 -17.36
C ALA A 19 -11.11 -3.88 -16.49
N PHE A 20 -11.23 -2.66 -15.95
CA PHE A 20 -10.26 -2.09 -15.03
C PHE A 20 -10.14 -2.95 -13.76
N PHE A 21 -11.25 -3.32 -13.11
CA PHE A 21 -11.21 -4.20 -11.94
C PHE A 21 -10.53 -5.53 -12.24
N GLN A 22 -10.83 -6.14 -13.39
CA GLN A 22 -10.21 -7.41 -13.78
C GLN A 22 -8.71 -7.30 -14.02
N ILE A 23 -8.27 -6.28 -14.75
CA ILE A 23 -6.84 -6.06 -15.03
C ILE A 23 -6.12 -5.71 -13.72
N SER A 24 -6.70 -4.85 -12.88
CA SER A 24 -6.15 -4.50 -11.58
C SER A 24 -6.02 -5.71 -10.67
N THR A 25 -7.01 -6.61 -10.64
CA THR A 25 -6.93 -7.88 -9.91
C THR A 25 -5.78 -8.75 -10.43
N LEU A 26 -5.63 -8.91 -11.74
CA LEU A 26 -4.51 -9.69 -12.31
C LEU A 26 -3.15 -9.10 -11.94
N VAL A 27 -2.99 -7.78 -12.06
CA VAL A 27 -1.73 -7.09 -11.72
C VAL A 27 -1.48 -7.12 -10.21
N GLY A 28 -2.51 -6.88 -9.41
CA GLY A 28 -2.40 -6.77 -7.96
C GLY A 28 -2.13 -8.11 -7.28
N ASP A 29 -2.77 -9.17 -7.74
CA ASP A 29 -2.67 -10.50 -7.13
C ASP A 29 -1.41 -11.26 -7.60
N PHE A 30 -1.01 -11.09 -8.87
CA PHE A 30 0.15 -11.77 -9.44
C PHE A 30 1.42 -10.90 -9.52
N GLY A 31 1.34 -9.64 -9.09
CA GLY A 31 2.49 -8.71 -9.06
C GLY A 31 3.53 -9.00 -7.97
N GLY A 32 3.34 -10.03 -7.15
CA GLY A 32 4.32 -10.50 -6.16
C GLY A 32 4.49 -9.60 -4.92
N LEU A 33 3.65 -8.56 -4.77
CA LEU A 33 3.71 -7.60 -3.67
C LEU A 33 2.43 -7.71 -2.81
N PRO A 34 2.49 -8.24 -1.58
CA PRO A 34 1.32 -8.39 -0.71
C PRO A 34 0.57 -7.08 -0.45
N LYS A 35 1.30 -5.96 -0.34
CA LYS A 35 0.70 -4.63 -0.19
C LYS A 35 -0.11 -4.20 -1.41
N LEU A 36 0.34 -4.57 -2.62
CA LEU A 36 -0.36 -4.23 -3.85
C LEU A 36 -1.68 -5.00 -3.94
N LEU A 37 -1.68 -6.28 -3.52
CA LEU A 37 -2.89 -7.10 -3.40
C LEU A 37 -3.90 -6.44 -2.44
N VAL A 38 -3.50 -6.14 -1.20
CA VAL A 38 -4.35 -5.49 -0.19
C VAL A 38 -4.91 -4.16 -0.71
N TRP A 39 -4.06 -3.31 -1.28
CA TRP A 39 -4.47 -2.04 -1.86
C TRP A 39 -5.46 -2.22 -3.01
N THR A 40 -5.23 -3.19 -3.88
CA THR A 40 -6.11 -3.50 -5.01
C THR A 40 -7.49 -3.94 -4.53
N LYS A 41 -7.58 -4.86 -3.56
CA LYS A 41 -8.87 -5.32 -3.03
C LYS A 41 -9.63 -4.20 -2.33
N ARG A 42 -8.94 -3.34 -1.55
CA ARG A 42 -9.53 -2.14 -0.95
C ARG A 42 -10.08 -1.18 -2.00
N MET A 43 -9.29 -0.89 -3.05
CA MET A 43 -9.70 0.01 -4.13
C MET A 43 -10.91 -0.52 -4.90
N ILE A 44 -10.93 -1.81 -5.23
CA ILE A 44 -12.07 -2.44 -5.90
C ILE A 44 -13.31 -2.37 -5.01
N ALA A 45 -13.21 -2.78 -3.74
CA ALA A 45 -14.33 -2.71 -2.80
C ALA A 45 -14.88 -1.28 -2.63
N ALA A 46 -14.01 -0.27 -2.61
CA ALA A 46 -14.41 1.14 -2.53
C ALA A 46 -15.10 1.66 -3.81
N LEU A 47 -14.73 1.16 -5.00
CA LEU A 47 -15.30 1.57 -6.29
C LEU A 47 -16.52 0.75 -6.71
N VAL A 48 -16.76 -0.41 -6.09
CA VAL A 48 -17.94 -1.26 -6.34
C VAL A 48 -19.27 -0.50 -6.21
N PRO A 49 -19.52 0.33 -5.18
CA PRO A 49 -20.76 1.13 -5.09
C PRO A 49 -20.97 2.08 -6.28
N LEU A 50 -19.89 2.65 -6.81
CA LEU A 50 -19.94 3.48 -8.02
C LEU A 50 -20.32 2.62 -9.24
N LEU A 51 -19.71 1.45 -9.42
CA LEU A 51 -20.06 0.53 -10.51
C LEU A 51 -21.54 0.12 -10.43
N VAL A 52 -22.02 -0.26 -9.24
CA VAL A 52 -23.44 -0.62 -9.02
C VAL A 52 -24.36 0.54 -9.41
N SER A 53 -24.01 1.76 -9.02
CA SER A 53 -24.78 2.97 -9.37
C SER A 53 -24.85 3.19 -10.89
N VAL A 54 -23.72 3.04 -11.59
CA VAL A 54 -23.65 3.13 -13.06
C VAL A 54 -24.51 2.05 -13.72
N LEU A 55 -24.46 0.81 -13.24
CA LEU A 55 -25.25 -0.32 -13.76
C LEU A 55 -26.76 -0.13 -13.54
N ILE A 56 -27.18 0.44 -12.41
CA ILE A 56 -28.59 0.79 -12.15
C ILE A 56 -29.08 1.83 -13.16
N LEU A 57 -28.29 2.89 -13.40
CA LEU A 57 -28.62 3.91 -14.40
C LEU A 57 -28.61 3.34 -15.83
N LEU A 58 -27.68 2.44 -16.12
CA LEU A 58 -27.60 1.74 -17.40
C LEU A 58 -28.86 0.89 -17.63
N ARG A 59 -29.32 0.16 -16.62
CA ARG A 59 -30.57 -0.61 -16.67
C ARG A 59 -31.77 0.29 -16.91
N ARG A 60 -31.91 1.38 -16.15
CA ARG A 60 -33.03 2.33 -16.30
C ARG A 60 -33.08 2.93 -17.70
N SER A 61 -31.96 3.43 -18.20
CA SER A 61 -31.88 3.97 -19.57
C SER A 61 -32.15 2.91 -20.64
N GLY A 62 -31.73 1.65 -20.42
CA GLY A 62 -32.03 0.54 -21.32
C GLY A 62 -33.52 0.19 -21.37
N LEU A 63 -34.22 0.23 -20.24
CA LEU A 63 -35.68 0.02 -20.18
C LEU A 63 -36.43 1.15 -20.90
N GLN A 64 -35.99 2.39 -20.76
CA GLN A 64 -36.56 3.53 -21.51
C GLN A 64 -36.41 3.37 -23.03
N LEU A 65 -35.26 2.85 -23.50
CA LEU A 65 -35.02 2.59 -24.93
C LEU A 65 -35.79 1.39 -25.48
N ALA A 66 -36.04 0.40 -24.63
CA ALA A 66 -36.83 -0.79 -24.97
C ALA A 66 -38.31 -0.43 -25.20
N GLY A 67 -38.86 0.48 -24.39
CA GLY A 67 -40.27 0.86 -24.47
C GLY A 67 -41.18 -0.36 -24.38
N GLN A 68 -42.20 -0.40 -25.24
CA GLN A 68 -43.14 -1.53 -25.38
C GLN A 68 -42.71 -2.54 -26.46
N ALA A 69 -41.49 -2.47 -26.98
CA ALA A 69 -41.06 -3.41 -28.02
C ALA A 69 -40.93 -4.84 -27.45
N GLU A 70 -41.32 -5.83 -28.24
CA GLU A 70 -41.31 -7.26 -27.86
C GLU A 70 -40.67 -8.15 -28.93
N SER A 71 -39.47 -7.78 -29.40
CA SER A 71 -38.70 -8.66 -30.30
C SER A 71 -37.99 -9.78 -29.55
N GLU A 72 -37.76 -10.90 -30.23
CA GLU A 72 -37.01 -12.03 -29.67
C GLU A 72 -35.60 -11.61 -29.20
N LEU A 73 -34.91 -10.79 -30.01
CA LEU A 73 -33.60 -10.21 -29.67
C LEU A 73 -33.63 -9.38 -28.38
N LEU A 74 -34.72 -8.65 -28.13
CA LEU A 74 -34.87 -7.85 -26.92
C LEU A 74 -35.15 -8.75 -25.70
N ARG A 75 -35.91 -9.84 -25.86
CA ARG A 75 -36.14 -10.84 -24.82
C ARG A 75 -34.84 -11.54 -24.43
N GLN A 76 -34.04 -11.96 -25.41
CA GLN A 76 -32.71 -12.53 -25.19
C GLN A 76 -31.79 -11.53 -24.45
N LYS A 77 -31.76 -10.26 -24.89
CA LYS A 77 -30.99 -9.20 -24.22
C LYS A 77 -31.41 -9.01 -22.76
N LYS A 78 -32.72 -8.99 -22.47
CA LYS A 78 -33.26 -8.88 -21.09
C LYS A 78 -32.81 -10.06 -20.23
N GLN A 79 -32.90 -11.29 -20.76
CA GLN A 79 -32.45 -12.50 -20.05
C GLN A 79 -30.97 -12.44 -19.70
N ILE A 80 -30.11 -12.09 -20.66
CA ILE A 80 -28.66 -11.97 -20.44
C ILE A 80 -28.35 -10.90 -19.38
N MET A 81 -29.02 -9.75 -19.42
CA MET A 81 -28.84 -8.70 -18.40
C MET A 81 -29.27 -9.17 -17.00
N THR A 82 -30.32 -10.00 -16.90
CA THR A 82 -30.73 -10.61 -15.63
C THR A 82 -29.68 -11.59 -15.11
N ILE A 83 -29.13 -12.45 -15.97
CA ILE A 83 -28.05 -13.38 -15.61
C ILE A 83 -26.83 -12.60 -15.09
N ILE A 84 -26.43 -11.54 -15.79
CA ILE A 84 -25.31 -10.68 -15.37
C ILE A 84 -25.56 -10.05 -14.00
N ALA A 85 -26.77 -9.53 -13.78
CA ALA A 85 -27.14 -8.89 -12.53
C ALA A 85 -27.16 -9.89 -11.36
N LEU A 86 -27.67 -11.10 -11.58
CA LEU A 86 -27.67 -12.16 -10.58
C LEU A 86 -26.25 -12.59 -10.24
N ASN A 87 -25.43 -12.94 -11.23
CA ASN A 87 -24.03 -13.29 -11.02
C ASN A 87 -23.26 -12.17 -10.29
N GLY A 88 -23.51 -10.92 -10.68
CA GLY A 88 -22.97 -9.74 -10.01
C GLY A 88 -23.36 -9.67 -8.54
N ALA A 89 -24.65 -9.80 -8.24
CA ALA A 89 -25.18 -9.63 -6.89
C ALA A 89 -24.87 -10.81 -5.95
N THR A 90 -24.87 -12.04 -6.46
CA THR A 90 -24.75 -13.24 -5.62
C THR A 90 -23.33 -13.80 -5.54
N ILE A 91 -22.47 -13.52 -6.53
CA ILE A 91 -21.11 -14.06 -6.58
C ILE A 91 -20.08 -12.92 -6.51
N LEU A 92 -20.10 -11.99 -7.45
CA LEU A 92 -19.02 -10.99 -7.54
C LEU A 92 -19.00 -10.00 -6.38
N LEU A 93 -20.15 -9.44 -5.99
CA LEU A 93 -20.22 -8.49 -4.89
C LEU A 93 -19.81 -9.12 -3.56
N PRO A 94 -20.37 -10.27 -3.13
CA PRO A 94 -19.94 -10.91 -1.89
C PRO A 94 -18.47 -11.30 -1.90
N SER A 95 -17.97 -11.84 -3.02
CA SER A 95 -16.56 -12.18 -3.17
C SER A 95 -15.66 -10.96 -3.04
N ALA A 96 -15.97 -9.83 -3.70
CA ALA A 96 -15.16 -8.62 -3.63
C ALA A 96 -15.00 -8.08 -2.20
N TYR A 97 -16.09 -8.03 -1.42
CA TYR A 97 -16.02 -7.58 -0.03
C TYR A 97 -15.33 -8.61 0.87
N THR A 98 -15.55 -9.91 0.65
CA THR A 98 -14.89 -10.97 1.42
C THR A 98 -13.39 -10.98 1.18
N LEU A 99 -12.96 -10.86 -0.09
CA LEU A 99 -11.55 -10.78 -0.47
C LEU A 99 -10.88 -9.54 0.10
N TRP A 100 -11.57 -8.39 0.10
CA TRP A 100 -11.07 -7.20 0.79
C TRP A 100 -10.88 -7.43 2.29
N TYR A 101 -11.88 -7.99 2.99
CA TYR A 101 -11.78 -8.27 4.42
C TYR A 101 -10.63 -9.25 4.75
N LEU A 102 -10.49 -10.32 3.96
CA LEU A 102 -9.42 -11.31 4.14
C LEU A 102 -8.04 -10.71 3.86
N ALA A 103 -7.92 -9.86 2.83
CA ALA A 103 -6.67 -9.16 2.53
C ALA A 103 -6.27 -8.21 3.67
N GLU A 104 -7.22 -7.48 4.25
CA GLU A 104 -6.97 -6.49 5.30
C GLU A 104 -6.55 -7.12 6.63
N THR A 105 -6.96 -8.36 6.85
CA THR A 105 -6.65 -9.13 8.06
C THR A 105 -5.46 -10.09 7.86
N ASP A 106 -4.74 -9.96 6.74
CA ASP A 106 -3.57 -10.78 6.37
C ASP A 106 -3.89 -12.30 6.28
N GLN A 107 -5.15 -12.66 5.99
CA GLN A 107 -5.62 -14.03 5.87
C GLN A 107 -5.53 -14.56 4.43
N LEU A 108 -4.33 -14.52 3.84
CA LEU A 108 -4.06 -14.89 2.44
C LEU A 108 -3.87 -16.40 2.23
N ALA A 109 -4.65 -17.22 2.93
CA ALA A 109 -4.57 -18.68 2.91
C ALA A 109 -5.44 -19.31 1.81
N ALA A 110 -5.60 -20.64 1.80
CA ALA A 110 -6.35 -21.39 0.79
C ALA A 110 -7.78 -20.86 0.54
N LEU A 111 -8.46 -20.35 1.58
CA LEU A 111 -9.78 -19.74 1.46
C LEU A 111 -9.77 -18.50 0.56
N PHE A 112 -8.80 -17.61 0.74
CA PHE A 112 -8.64 -16.40 -0.07
C PHE A 112 -8.48 -16.77 -1.55
N TRP A 113 -7.54 -17.68 -1.85
CA TRP A 113 -7.26 -18.08 -3.23
C TRP A 113 -8.43 -18.83 -3.89
N SER A 114 -9.21 -19.58 -3.12
CA SER A 114 -10.41 -20.26 -3.61
C SER A 114 -11.50 -19.25 -4.01
N ILE A 115 -11.77 -18.27 -3.14
CA ILE A 115 -12.72 -17.19 -3.44
C ILE A 115 -12.22 -16.33 -4.60
N GLN A 116 -10.91 -16.07 -4.68
CA GLN A 116 -10.30 -15.29 -5.76
C GLN A 116 -10.45 -15.98 -7.11
N ALA A 117 -10.27 -17.31 -7.17
CA ALA A 117 -10.49 -18.07 -8.39
C ALA A 117 -11.96 -18.00 -8.85
N ILE A 118 -12.90 -18.10 -7.91
CA ILE A 118 -14.35 -17.98 -8.19
C ILE A 118 -14.68 -16.57 -8.69
N GLU A 119 -14.17 -15.52 -8.04
CA GLU A 119 -14.38 -14.13 -8.41
C GLU A 119 -13.88 -13.86 -9.83
N LEU A 120 -12.65 -14.30 -10.14
CA LEU A 120 -12.05 -14.12 -11.46
C LEU A 120 -12.87 -14.82 -12.55
N ALA A 121 -13.24 -16.09 -12.33
CA ALA A 121 -14.04 -16.87 -13.28
C ALA A 121 -15.43 -16.25 -13.50
N ALA A 122 -16.12 -15.91 -12.41
CA ALA A 122 -17.42 -15.24 -12.46
C ALA A 122 -17.33 -13.88 -13.17
N GLY A 123 -16.22 -13.17 -13.01
CA GLY A 123 -16.02 -11.87 -13.62
C GLY A 123 -15.72 -11.97 -15.12
N VAL A 124 -14.93 -12.97 -15.55
CA VAL A 124 -14.69 -13.26 -16.98
C VAL A 124 -16.00 -13.65 -17.67
N LEU A 125 -16.82 -14.48 -17.01
CA LEU A 125 -18.15 -14.82 -17.50
C LEU A 125 -19.02 -13.57 -17.64
N ASN A 126 -19.07 -12.71 -16.61
CA ASN A 126 -19.87 -11.48 -16.65
C ASN A 126 -19.43 -10.51 -17.74
N PHE A 127 -18.12 -10.35 -17.92
CA PHE A 127 -17.56 -9.52 -18.98
C PHE A 127 -17.91 -10.05 -20.38
N SER A 128 -17.82 -11.37 -20.58
CA SER A 128 -18.16 -12.03 -21.83
C SER A 128 -19.66 -11.86 -22.17
N LEU A 129 -20.53 -12.04 -21.18
CA LEU A 129 -21.98 -11.82 -21.33
C LEU A 129 -22.32 -10.36 -21.63
N LEU A 130 -21.59 -9.40 -21.04
CA LEU A 130 -21.78 -7.97 -21.32
C LEU A 130 -21.42 -7.62 -22.77
N ILE A 131 -20.30 -8.14 -23.28
CA ILE A 131 -19.91 -7.99 -24.69
C ILE A 131 -20.97 -8.60 -25.61
N TYR A 132 -21.41 -9.83 -25.30
CA TYR A 132 -22.45 -10.50 -26.07
C TYR A 132 -23.77 -9.70 -26.07
N GLY A 133 -24.22 -9.21 -24.90
CA GLY A 133 -25.40 -8.36 -24.76
C GLY A 133 -25.27 -6.99 -25.45
N ALA A 134 -24.06 -6.44 -25.55
CA ALA A 134 -23.79 -5.23 -26.33
C ALA A 134 -23.93 -5.48 -27.84
N ASN A 135 -23.49 -6.66 -28.32
CA ASN A 135 -23.63 -7.07 -29.72
C ASN A 135 -25.10 -7.22 -30.12
N LEU A 136 -25.93 -7.81 -29.25
CA LEU A 136 -27.40 -7.85 -29.45
C LEU A 136 -27.99 -6.43 -29.53
N GLY A 137 -27.51 -5.50 -28.70
CA GLY A 137 -27.90 -4.08 -28.76
C GLY A 137 -27.54 -3.41 -30.09
N ARG A 138 -26.38 -3.74 -30.67
CA ARG A 138 -25.99 -3.26 -32.00
C ARG A 138 -26.91 -3.82 -33.08
N ARG A 139 -27.26 -5.10 -33.04
CA ARG A 139 -28.19 -5.72 -33.99
C ARG A 139 -29.58 -5.05 -33.96
N LEU A 140 -30.12 -4.82 -32.76
CA LEU A 140 -31.37 -4.07 -32.56
C LEU A 140 -31.29 -2.62 -33.11
N ALA A 141 -30.14 -1.96 -32.97
CA ALA A 141 -29.93 -0.63 -33.53
C ALA A 141 -29.81 -0.63 -35.06
N LEU A 142 -29.24 -1.71 -35.64
CA LEU A 142 -29.10 -1.89 -37.09
C LEU A 142 -30.42 -2.26 -37.77
N GLU A 143 -31.33 -2.98 -37.09
CA GLU A 143 -32.70 -3.22 -37.58
C GLU A 143 -33.52 -1.92 -37.65
N ARG A 144 -33.16 -0.91 -36.86
CA ARG A 144 -33.86 0.39 -36.76
C ARG A 144 -33.21 1.51 -37.62
N ARG A 145 -32.29 1.19 -38.56
CA ARG A 145 -31.34 2.05 -39.37
C ARG A 145 -31.61 3.58 -39.39
N ARG A 146 -30.65 4.52 -39.39
CA ARG A 146 -29.25 4.57 -39.85
C ARG A 146 -28.62 5.78 -39.12
N THR A 147 -27.65 5.61 -38.22
CA THR A 147 -26.70 6.71 -37.92
C THR A 147 -25.43 6.18 -37.25
N THR A 148 -24.33 6.50 -37.90
CA THR A 148 -22.94 6.41 -37.46
C THR A 148 -22.81 7.09 -36.10
N SER A 149 -22.13 6.45 -35.14
CA SER A 149 -21.81 7.07 -33.87
C SER A 149 -20.31 7.07 -33.72
N THR A 150 -19.76 8.26 -33.87
CA THR A 150 -18.38 8.64 -33.67
C THR A 150 -17.92 8.24 -32.27
N LEU A 151 -16.69 7.75 -32.27
CA LEU A 151 -15.81 7.53 -31.14
C LEU A 151 -15.88 8.70 -30.15
N ALA A 152 -16.02 8.41 -28.86
CA ALA A 152 -15.72 9.38 -27.81
C ALA A 152 -14.84 8.68 -26.78
N LEU A 153 -13.53 8.95 -26.89
CA LEU A 153 -12.54 8.70 -25.86
C LEU A 153 -13.01 9.34 -24.55
N LEU A 154 -13.23 8.52 -23.53
CA LEU A 154 -13.24 8.95 -22.13
C LEU A 154 -12.86 7.76 -21.26
N ILE A 155 -11.68 7.20 -21.53
CA ILE A 155 -11.14 6.05 -20.78
C ILE A 155 -9.73 6.35 -20.28
N VAL A 156 -8.97 7.19 -20.99
CA VAL A 156 -7.60 7.54 -20.59
C VAL A 156 -7.57 8.28 -19.25
N GLY A 157 -8.52 9.18 -18.95
CA GLY A 157 -8.48 9.97 -17.71
C GLY A 157 -8.72 9.19 -16.40
N ILE A 158 -9.62 8.20 -16.40
CA ILE A 158 -9.95 7.41 -15.20
C ILE A 158 -8.90 6.32 -14.98
N VAL A 159 -8.39 5.70 -16.06
CA VAL A 159 -7.28 4.75 -15.99
C VAL A 159 -5.99 5.47 -15.60
N TYR A 160 -5.71 6.68 -16.10
CA TYR A 160 -4.50 7.45 -15.73
C TYR A 160 -4.53 7.96 -14.28
N PHE A 161 -5.70 8.25 -13.71
CA PHE A 161 -5.80 8.64 -12.30
C PHE A 161 -5.61 7.45 -11.35
N ALA A 162 -5.96 6.23 -11.78
CA ALA A 162 -5.74 5.01 -11.01
C ALA A 162 -4.41 4.28 -11.31
N MET A 163 -3.76 4.63 -12.44
CA MET A 163 -2.45 4.14 -12.88
C MET A 163 -1.37 5.22 -12.83
N ALA A 164 -1.63 6.38 -12.22
CA ALA A 164 -0.54 7.15 -11.66
C ALA A 164 0.25 6.17 -10.79
N PRO A 165 1.57 6.02 -11.01
CA PRO A 165 2.35 5.20 -10.12
C PRO A 165 2.16 5.84 -8.76
N VAL A 166 1.31 5.24 -7.92
CA VAL A 166 1.49 5.41 -6.50
C VAL A 166 2.90 4.87 -6.32
N GLN A 167 3.85 5.78 -6.12
CA GLN A 167 5.17 5.47 -5.59
C GLN A 167 4.96 4.88 -4.19
N LEU A 168 4.48 3.64 -4.15
CA LEU A 168 4.38 2.80 -2.97
C LEU A 168 5.72 2.07 -2.80
N GLN A 169 6.83 2.82 -2.86
CA GLN A 169 8.06 2.38 -2.22
C GLN A 169 7.95 2.64 -0.71
N ALA A 170 6.90 2.09 -0.12
CA ALA A 170 6.80 2.00 1.32
C ALA A 170 7.57 0.75 1.73
N TYR A 171 8.84 0.90 2.06
CA TYR A 171 9.51 -0.07 2.93
C TYR A 171 8.65 -0.24 4.21
N THR A 172 8.57 -1.44 4.77
CA THR A 172 8.05 -1.60 6.14
C THR A 172 9.22 -1.72 7.07
N ALA A 173 9.38 -0.75 7.97
CA ALA A 173 10.34 -0.84 9.06
C ALA A 173 9.59 -1.16 10.35
N CYS A 174 10.03 -2.21 11.04
CA CYS A 174 9.57 -2.54 12.37
C CYS A 174 10.77 -2.62 13.32
N ALA A 175 10.60 -2.11 14.53
CA ALA A 175 11.51 -2.33 15.63
C ALA A 175 10.82 -3.13 16.72
N SER A 176 11.57 -3.97 17.40
CA SER A 176 11.08 -4.78 18.50
C SER A 176 12.13 -4.92 19.58
N TYR A 177 11.67 -5.05 20.81
CA TYR A 177 12.49 -5.47 21.93
C TYR A 177 12.06 -6.86 22.39
N GLU A 178 13.00 -7.61 22.93
CA GLU A 178 12.74 -8.85 23.65
C GLU A 178 13.47 -8.81 25.00
N VAL A 179 12.72 -9.10 26.07
CA VAL A 179 13.24 -9.25 27.44
C VAL A 179 12.69 -10.54 28.02
N ARG A 180 13.53 -11.31 28.70
CA ARG A 180 13.11 -12.51 29.43
C ARG A 180 12.70 -12.14 30.85
N LYS A 181 11.71 -12.84 31.39
CA LYS A 181 11.31 -12.70 32.79
C LYS A 181 11.01 -14.04 33.42
N ASP A 182 11.29 -14.18 34.70
CA ASP A 182 10.83 -15.31 35.49
C ASP A 182 9.46 -14.97 36.08
N VAL A 183 8.53 -15.93 36.01
CA VAL A 183 7.18 -15.80 36.55
C VAL A 183 7.02 -16.81 37.68
N ALA A 184 6.66 -16.30 38.86
CA ALA A 184 6.45 -17.09 40.07
C ALA A 184 7.61 -18.06 40.42
N LEU A 185 8.85 -17.77 39.97
CA LEU A 185 10.03 -18.64 40.08
C LEU A 185 9.90 -20.02 39.41
N LEU A 186 8.85 -20.26 38.62
CA LEU A 186 8.54 -21.57 38.03
C LEU A 186 8.90 -21.66 36.54
N GLN A 187 8.83 -20.53 35.82
CA GLN A 187 9.04 -20.51 34.36
C GLN A 187 9.63 -19.18 33.90
N THR A 188 10.54 -19.25 32.92
CA THR A 188 11.06 -18.09 32.20
C THR A 188 10.27 -17.89 30.91
N VAL A 189 9.74 -16.69 30.70
CA VAL A 189 8.98 -16.33 29.50
C VAL A 189 9.60 -15.12 28.81
N SER A 190 9.61 -15.13 27.48
CA SER A 190 10.01 -13.96 26.67
C SER A 190 8.85 -13.00 26.51
N VAL A 191 9.14 -11.72 26.66
CA VAL A 191 8.22 -10.61 26.42
C VAL A 191 8.75 -9.82 25.24
N THR A 192 7.95 -9.75 24.17
CA THR A 192 8.28 -8.99 22.97
C THR A 192 7.32 -7.82 22.80
N GLY A 193 7.85 -6.62 22.62
CA GLY A 193 7.08 -5.45 22.15
C GLY A 193 7.52 -5.08 20.74
N LYS A 194 6.57 -4.69 19.89
CA LYS A 194 6.80 -4.34 18.49
C LYS A 194 6.23 -2.96 18.17
N ASN A 195 6.89 -2.26 17.27
CA ASN A 195 6.44 -1.00 16.69
C ASN A 195 6.78 -1.03 15.20
N CYS A 196 5.82 -0.72 14.33
CA CYS A 196 6.02 -0.64 12.88
C CYS A 196 5.69 0.74 12.31
N ALA A 197 5.51 1.74 13.18
CA ALA A 197 5.22 3.13 12.83
C ALA A 197 6.50 4.00 12.86
N LEU A 198 7.65 3.41 12.52
CA LEU A 198 8.93 4.10 12.53
C LEU A 198 9.02 5.10 11.37
N ARG A 199 9.69 6.23 11.62
CA ARG A 199 10.12 7.15 10.56
C ARG A 199 11.62 7.07 10.42
N LEU A 200 12.10 6.68 9.24
CA LEU A 200 13.50 6.74 8.89
C LEU A 200 13.75 7.93 7.96
N GLU A 201 14.79 8.69 8.29
CA GLU A 201 15.32 9.79 7.51
C GLU A 201 16.80 9.49 7.24
N LEU A 202 17.21 9.50 5.97
CA LEU A 202 18.61 9.41 5.58
C LEU A 202 19.01 10.75 4.96
N THR A 203 20.02 11.40 5.56
CA THR A 203 20.55 12.67 5.06
C THR A 203 22.00 12.50 4.67
N GLU A 204 22.38 13.00 3.50
CA GLU A 204 23.77 12.99 3.03
C GLU A 204 24.52 14.21 3.58
N LYS A 205 25.68 13.98 4.18
CA LYS A 205 26.61 15.03 4.61
C LYS A 205 28.02 14.64 4.16
N GLY A 206 28.46 15.20 3.03
CA GLY A 206 29.74 14.86 2.41
C GLY A 206 29.79 13.38 2.01
N ALA A 207 30.84 12.67 2.40
CA ALA A 207 31.01 11.24 2.11
C ALA A 207 30.22 10.30 3.04
N GLN A 208 29.52 10.84 4.05
CA GLN A 208 28.78 10.06 5.04
C GLN A 208 27.27 10.25 4.90
N LYS A 209 26.54 9.17 5.09
CA LYS A 209 25.08 9.15 5.24
C LYS A 209 24.75 9.14 6.72
N HIS A 210 23.92 10.09 7.15
CA HIS A 210 23.39 10.14 8.50
C HIS A 210 22.01 9.51 8.51
N ILE A 211 21.87 8.43 9.27
CA ILE A 211 20.62 7.73 9.51
C ILE A 211 19.99 8.32 10.75
N GLN A 212 18.71 8.70 10.67
CA GLN A 212 17.88 9.08 11.79
C GLN A 212 16.61 8.23 11.81
N VAL A 213 16.28 7.68 12.98
CA VAL A 213 15.11 6.83 13.17
C VAL A 213 14.31 7.34 14.35
N ARG A 214 13.07 7.73 14.09
CA ARG A 214 12.09 8.15 15.12
C ARG A 214 11.08 7.03 15.35
N ILE A 215 10.90 6.66 16.61
CA ILE A 215 10.02 5.57 17.04
C ILE A 215 8.99 6.15 18.01
N PRO A 216 7.72 6.34 17.59
CA PRO A 216 6.68 6.84 18.47
C PRO A 216 6.29 5.74 19.47
N VAL A 217 6.60 5.92 20.76
CA VAL A 217 6.42 4.86 21.78
C VAL A 217 4.93 4.52 21.97
N ALA A 218 4.03 5.46 21.68
CA ALA A 218 2.59 5.24 21.70
C ALA A 218 2.11 4.10 20.78
N ALA A 219 2.83 3.84 19.68
CA ALA A 219 2.50 2.76 18.73
C ALA A 219 3.16 1.42 19.10
N LEU A 220 3.88 1.35 20.22
CA LEU A 220 4.48 0.12 20.70
C LEU A 220 3.42 -0.78 21.34
N THR A 221 3.35 -2.03 20.89
CA THR A 221 2.42 -3.04 21.43
C THR A 221 3.15 -4.33 21.74
N SER A 222 2.83 -4.89 22.91
CA SER A 222 3.24 -6.23 23.33
C SER A 222 2.04 -7.18 23.40
N GLY A 223 0.86 -6.75 22.96
CA GLY A 223 -0.40 -7.48 23.15
C GLY A 223 -0.99 -7.39 24.57
N ASN A 224 -0.46 -6.52 25.44
CA ASN A 224 -1.01 -6.29 26.79
C ASN A 224 -1.03 -4.80 27.13
N ALA A 225 -2.22 -4.21 27.15
CA ALA A 225 -2.40 -2.77 27.31
C ALA A 225 -1.84 -2.20 28.62
N ARG A 226 -1.87 -2.95 29.73
CA ARG A 226 -1.31 -2.50 31.02
C ARG A 226 0.21 -2.42 30.95
N ARG A 227 0.84 -3.42 30.33
CA ARG A 227 2.30 -3.44 30.11
C ARG A 227 2.72 -2.35 29.14
N ASP A 228 1.97 -2.15 28.06
CA ASP A 228 2.28 -1.14 27.05
C ASP A 228 2.29 0.27 27.65
N ARG A 229 1.34 0.57 28.55
CA ARG A 229 1.32 1.83 29.32
C ARG A 229 2.56 1.99 30.21
N HIS A 230 2.93 0.93 30.93
CA HIS A 230 4.12 0.97 31.79
C HIS A 230 5.42 1.12 30.98
N VAL A 231 5.50 0.52 29.81
CA VAL A 231 6.64 0.68 28.89
C VAL A 231 6.71 2.11 28.36
N GLN A 232 5.58 2.76 28.09
CA GLN A 232 5.53 4.19 27.74
C GLN A 232 6.03 5.08 28.88
N GLU A 233 5.70 4.77 30.13
CA GLU A 233 6.23 5.48 31.30
C GLU A 233 7.77 5.34 31.40
N ILE A 234 8.32 4.18 31.08
CA ILE A 234 9.77 3.91 31.12
C ILE A 234 10.49 4.64 29.98
N LEU A 235 9.99 4.56 28.76
CA LEU A 235 10.67 5.01 27.55
C LEU A 235 10.40 6.49 27.20
N GLY A 236 9.31 7.07 27.71
CA GLY A 236 8.84 8.40 27.34
C GLY A 236 8.00 8.40 26.05
N ALA A 237 7.82 9.58 25.44
CA ALA A 237 6.95 9.74 24.28
C ALA A 237 7.55 9.19 22.97
N GLU A 238 8.86 9.36 22.78
CA GLU A 238 9.54 9.08 21.52
C GLU A 238 10.97 8.57 21.76
N LEU A 239 11.38 7.56 21.00
CA LEU A 239 12.78 7.14 20.90
C LEU A 239 13.38 7.67 19.62
N PHE A 240 14.64 8.10 19.71
CA PHE A 240 15.37 8.60 18.56
C PHE A 240 16.70 7.87 18.44
N PHE A 241 16.96 7.23 17.31
CA PHE A 241 18.25 6.64 16.99
C PHE A 241 18.93 7.43 15.89
N GLN A 242 20.24 7.63 16.02
CA GLN A 242 21.05 8.28 15.00
C GLN A 242 22.38 7.53 14.77
N ALA A 243 22.82 7.46 13.53
CA ALA A 243 24.11 6.86 13.16
C ALA A 243 24.70 7.59 11.95
N ALA A 244 26.03 7.59 11.83
CA ALA A 244 26.74 8.05 10.64
C ALA A 244 27.42 6.84 9.99
N VAL A 245 27.11 6.59 8.73
CA VAL A 245 27.62 5.46 7.95
C VAL A 245 28.26 5.94 6.65
N ALA A 246 29.16 5.15 6.08
CA ALA A 246 29.75 5.48 4.77
C ALA A 246 28.68 5.54 3.67
N GLY A 247 28.88 6.38 2.65
CA GLY A 247 27.92 6.54 1.54
C GLY A 247 27.58 5.24 0.80
N ASP A 248 28.50 4.28 0.78
CA ASP A 248 28.40 2.97 0.14
C ASP A 248 27.90 1.85 1.07
N PHE A 249 27.47 2.16 2.30
CA PHE A 249 27.15 1.13 3.31
C PHE A 249 26.08 0.12 2.84
N LEU A 250 25.08 0.56 2.07
CA LEU A 250 24.02 -0.32 1.53
C LEU A 250 24.56 -1.32 0.50
N ALA A 251 25.59 -0.94 -0.26
CA ALA A 251 26.25 -1.83 -1.21
C ALA A 251 27.09 -2.88 -0.44
N ARG A 252 27.79 -2.44 0.62
CA ARG A 252 28.58 -3.32 1.50
C ARG A 252 27.73 -4.30 2.31
N LEU A 253 26.47 -3.95 2.61
CA LEU A 253 25.51 -4.88 3.20
C LEU A 253 25.17 -6.07 2.29
N GLY A 254 25.37 -5.95 0.97
CA GLY A 254 25.20 -7.06 0.03
C GLY A 254 26.30 -8.12 0.11
N THR A 255 27.45 -7.80 0.73
CA THR A 255 28.63 -8.69 0.75
C THR A 255 28.89 -9.36 2.12
N GLY A 256 28.10 -9.07 3.16
CA GLY A 256 28.27 -9.71 4.47
C GLY A 256 27.56 -9.00 5.65
N HIS A 257 27.95 -9.38 6.87
CA HIS A 257 27.50 -8.73 8.12
C HIS A 257 28.20 -7.37 8.29
N LEU A 258 27.43 -6.31 8.53
CA LEU A 258 27.95 -4.97 8.80
C LEU A 258 27.51 -4.50 10.17
N VAL A 259 28.39 -3.87 10.94
CA VAL A 259 28.02 -3.22 12.20
C VAL A 259 27.67 -1.76 11.93
N VAL A 260 26.53 -1.31 12.44
CA VAL A 260 26.13 0.10 12.42
C VAL A 260 26.17 0.63 13.85
N ASP A 261 27.20 1.43 14.13
CA ASP A 261 27.36 2.14 15.40
C ASP A 261 26.55 3.44 15.40
N GLY A 262 25.86 3.69 16.50
CA GLY A 262 25.03 4.86 16.64
C GLY A 262 24.72 5.21 18.09
N THR A 263 23.74 6.07 18.26
CA THR A 263 23.29 6.55 19.56
C THR A 263 21.77 6.48 19.61
N ILE A 264 21.24 5.88 20.66
CA ILE A 264 19.81 5.93 20.97
C ILE A 264 19.57 6.95 22.07
N ARG A 265 18.60 7.83 21.86
CA ARG A 265 18.15 8.84 22.82
C ARG A 265 16.88 8.38 23.50
N LEU A 266 16.94 8.28 24.82
CA LEU A 266 15.87 7.85 25.73
C LEU A 266 15.69 8.93 26.79
N LYS A 267 14.49 9.52 26.90
CA LYS A 267 14.18 10.59 27.87
C LYS A 267 15.21 11.74 27.92
N GLY A 268 15.78 12.09 26.77
CA GLY A 268 16.78 13.16 26.67
C GLY A 268 18.23 12.75 26.92
N GLN A 269 18.49 11.52 27.40
CA GLN A 269 19.83 10.97 27.54
C GLN A 269 20.23 10.13 26.32
N ASN A 270 21.51 10.15 25.99
CA ASN A 270 22.09 9.47 24.83
C ASN A 270 22.87 8.23 25.28
N TYR A 271 22.60 7.09 24.65
CA TYR A 271 23.25 5.82 24.93
C TYR A 271 23.89 5.27 23.66
N PRO A 272 25.18 4.88 23.69
CA PRO A 272 25.83 4.27 22.54
C PRO A 272 25.23 2.88 22.28
N ILE A 273 25.00 2.55 21.01
CA ILE A 273 24.43 1.26 20.62
C ILE A 273 24.94 0.84 19.24
N ALA A 274 25.19 -0.46 19.07
CA ALA A 274 25.66 -1.05 17.82
C ALA A 274 24.71 -2.13 17.34
N PHE A 275 24.30 -2.07 16.06
CA PHE A 275 23.46 -3.09 15.43
C PHE A 275 24.28 -3.93 14.45
N GLN A 276 24.23 -5.25 14.64
CA GLN A 276 24.72 -6.21 13.66
C GLN A 276 23.67 -6.34 12.56
N MET A 277 23.99 -5.81 11.38
CA MET A 277 23.11 -5.76 10.23
C MET A 277 23.39 -6.94 9.29
N GLN A 278 22.33 -7.51 8.74
CA GLN A 278 22.37 -8.60 7.76
C GLN A 278 21.34 -8.36 6.67
N ARG A 279 21.72 -8.58 5.41
CA ARG A 279 20.82 -8.48 4.26
C ARG A 279 20.47 -9.86 3.73
N GLN A 280 19.19 -10.08 3.45
CA GLN A 280 18.68 -11.27 2.77
C GLN A 280 17.74 -10.83 1.65
N GLY A 281 18.26 -10.80 0.42
CA GLY A 281 17.54 -10.24 -0.74
C GLY A 281 17.23 -8.75 -0.55
N ALA A 282 15.93 -8.40 -0.61
CA ALA A 282 15.45 -7.04 -0.36
C ALA A 282 15.22 -6.74 1.13
N ASN A 283 15.42 -7.70 2.04
CA ASN A 283 15.17 -7.51 3.46
C ASN A 283 16.47 -7.22 4.21
N LEU A 284 16.39 -6.26 5.12
CA LEU A 284 17.48 -5.88 6.01
C LEU A 284 17.05 -6.16 7.44
N THR A 285 17.87 -6.90 8.18
CA THR A 285 17.69 -7.15 9.60
C THR A 285 18.85 -6.57 10.37
N GLY A 286 18.56 -6.05 11.56
CA GLY A 286 19.57 -5.55 12.48
C GLY A 286 19.29 -6.09 13.88
N VAL A 287 20.33 -6.57 14.56
CA VAL A 287 20.22 -7.11 15.92
C VAL A 287 21.23 -6.41 16.82
N HIS A 288 20.74 -5.94 17.96
CA HIS A 288 21.57 -5.51 19.07
C HIS A 288 21.29 -6.41 20.27
N GLN A 289 22.35 -6.88 20.92
CA GLN A 289 22.28 -7.61 22.19
C GLN A 289 22.97 -6.76 23.25
N GLY A 290 22.26 -6.48 24.35
CA GLY A 290 22.75 -5.62 25.42
C GLY A 290 21.98 -5.86 26.71
N THR A 291 21.97 -4.84 27.59
CA THR A 291 21.23 -4.89 28.85
C THR A 291 20.31 -3.68 29.03
N LEU A 292 19.27 -3.83 29.86
CA LEU A 292 18.39 -2.74 30.25
C LEU A 292 19.19 -1.68 31.02
N THR A 293 20.07 -2.11 31.93
CA THR A 293 20.94 -1.22 32.72
C THR A 293 21.85 -0.36 31.85
N ALA A 294 22.37 -0.89 30.74
CA ALA A 294 23.19 -0.11 29.79
C ALA A 294 22.42 1.03 29.12
N LEU A 295 21.08 0.94 29.07
CA LEU A 295 20.18 1.99 28.59
C LEU A 295 19.58 2.84 29.73
N GLY A 296 20.12 2.72 30.95
CA GLY A 296 19.60 3.43 32.12
C GLY A 296 18.24 2.92 32.62
N ILE A 297 17.80 1.75 32.16
CA ILE A 297 16.51 1.15 32.53
C ILE A 297 16.75 0.13 33.64
N LYS A 298 16.10 0.31 34.79
CA LYS A 298 16.12 -0.69 35.86
C LYS A 298 15.19 -1.86 35.48
N PRO A 299 15.65 -3.11 35.54
CA PRO A 299 14.81 -4.27 35.25
C PRO A 299 13.54 -4.28 36.11
N PRO A 300 12.33 -4.33 35.52
CA PRO A 300 11.09 -4.24 36.28
C PRO A 300 10.85 -5.52 37.10
N VAL A 301 10.33 -5.31 38.32
CA VAL A 301 9.92 -6.36 39.26
C VAL A 301 8.45 -6.21 39.60
N ALA A 302 7.75 -7.33 39.73
CA ALA A 302 6.35 -7.39 40.16
C ALA A 302 6.21 -8.19 41.46
N GLY A 303 5.46 -7.64 42.40
CA GLY A 303 5.24 -8.20 43.73
C GLY A 303 6.40 -7.98 44.72
N PRO A 304 6.19 -8.23 46.02
CA PRO A 304 7.23 -8.10 47.04
C PRO A 304 8.46 -8.95 46.67
N GLY A 305 9.66 -8.36 46.64
CA GLY A 305 10.90 -9.07 46.32
C GLY A 305 11.01 -9.65 44.88
N GLY A 306 10.04 -9.38 43.99
CA GLY A 306 9.96 -9.99 42.67
C GLY A 306 9.36 -11.40 42.63
N LEU A 307 8.63 -11.79 43.69
CA LEU A 307 7.98 -13.11 43.81
C LEU A 307 6.96 -13.40 42.69
N ILE A 308 6.36 -12.37 42.07
CA ILE A 308 5.34 -12.55 41.02
C ILE A 308 5.99 -12.57 39.64
N ALA A 309 6.86 -11.59 39.36
CA ALA A 309 7.69 -11.63 38.17
C ALA A 309 8.97 -10.81 38.34
N ARG A 310 10.05 -11.27 37.72
CA ARG A 310 11.34 -10.55 37.68
C ARG A 310 11.85 -10.52 36.25
N ALA A 311 11.98 -9.34 35.67
CA ALA A 311 12.65 -9.19 34.37
C ALA A 311 14.15 -9.41 34.54
N HIS A 312 14.74 -10.12 33.58
CA HIS A 312 16.18 -10.23 33.44
C HIS A 312 16.74 -8.93 32.88
N ASP A 313 18.02 -8.68 33.13
CA ASP A 313 18.69 -7.49 32.61
C ASP A 313 19.00 -7.59 31.11
N ALA A 314 19.05 -8.81 30.56
CA ALA A 314 19.32 -9.04 29.14
C ALA A 314 18.22 -8.44 28.24
N LEU A 315 18.65 -7.65 27.25
CA LEU A 315 17.81 -6.98 26.27
C LEU A 315 18.27 -7.33 24.86
N VAL A 316 17.34 -7.73 24.02
CA VAL A 316 17.57 -7.87 22.58
C VAL A 316 16.72 -6.83 21.86
N LEU A 317 17.35 -6.03 21.00
CA LEU A 317 16.66 -5.12 20.09
C LEU A 317 16.82 -5.63 18.67
N ARG A 318 15.71 -5.63 17.91
CA ARG A 318 15.69 -6.09 16.53
C ARG A 318 14.99 -5.07 15.66
N VAL A 319 15.63 -4.69 14.56
CA VAL A 319 15.03 -3.91 13.47
C VAL A 319 14.90 -4.80 12.24
N VAL A 320 13.77 -4.70 11.56
CA VAL A 320 13.52 -5.39 10.31
C VAL A 320 12.97 -4.37 9.33
N ILE A 321 13.64 -4.24 8.19
CA ILE A 321 13.22 -3.38 7.08
C ILE A 321 12.99 -4.29 5.87
N LEU A 322 11.75 -4.36 5.41
CA LEU A 322 11.39 -5.16 4.23
C LEU A 322 11.34 -4.28 3.00
N ASN A 323 11.69 -4.86 1.85
CA ASN A 323 11.63 -4.24 0.52
C ASN A 323 12.57 -3.03 0.35
N VAL A 324 13.81 -3.16 0.83
CA VAL A 324 14.90 -2.24 0.56
C VAL A 324 15.43 -2.51 -0.85
N PHE A 325 14.98 -1.71 -1.82
CA PHE A 325 15.50 -1.74 -3.20
C PHE A 325 16.79 -0.91 -3.27
N ALA A 326 17.82 -1.46 -3.93
CA ALA A 326 19.15 -0.84 -3.99
C ALA A 326 19.22 0.38 -4.94
N ASP A 327 18.23 0.55 -5.81
CA ASP A 327 18.37 1.36 -7.03
C ASP A 327 17.58 2.68 -7.01
N GLU A 328 16.90 3.04 -5.92
CA GLU A 328 16.22 4.34 -5.81
C GLU A 328 16.59 5.05 -4.50
N TYR A 329 17.37 6.10 -4.65
CA TYR A 329 17.83 7.05 -3.62
C TYR A 329 16.68 7.92 -3.06
N SER A 330 15.48 7.36 -2.92
CA SER A 330 14.27 8.04 -2.44
C SER A 330 13.74 7.38 -1.16
N LEU A 331 14.63 7.13 -0.19
CA LEU A 331 14.23 6.73 1.16
C LEU A 331 13.75 7.96 1.95
N ILE A 332 12.60 8.57 1.61
CA ILE A 332 12.07 9.70 2.39
C ILE A 332 10.54 9.70 2.57
N SER A 333 10.17 9.69 3.86
CA SER A 333 8.95 10.16 4.53
C SER A 333 7.66 9.31 4.50
N ASN A 334 7.44 8.60 5.61
CA ASN A 334 6.10 8.47 6.20
C ASN A 334 5.77 9.78 6.96
N ALA A 335 5.63 10.88 6.21
CA ALA A 335 5.02 12.08 6.74
C ALA A 335 3.56 12.08 6.29
N GLY A 336 2.65 12.00 7.26
CA GLY A 336 1.27 12.41 7.01
C GLY A 336 1.25 13.79 6.36
N HIS A 337 0.36 13.96 5.39
CA HIS A 337 -0.01 15.19 4.71
C HIS A 337 0.37 16.49 5.45
N GLN A 338 1.17 17.34 4.79
CA GLN A 338 0.83 18.72 4.48
C GLN A 338 1.81 19.30 3.44
N PRO A 339 1.34 19.89 2.32
CA PRO A 339 2.22 20.55 1.36
C PRO A 339 2.61 21.95 1.87
N VAL A 340 3.91 22.21 1.96
CA VAL A 340 4.46 23.57 2.13
C VAL A 340 4.53 24.24 0.74
N PRO A 341 4.09 25.50 0.56
CA PRO A 341 4.10 26.16 -0.74
C PRO A 341 5.54 26.44 -1.19
N LYS A 342 5.84 26.15 -2.46
CA LYS A 342 7.06 26.64 -3.13
C LYS A 342 6.90 28.14 -3.39
N SER A 343 7.57 28.96 -2.59
CA SER A 343 7.95 30.32 -2.95
C SER A 343 9.45 30.50 -2.71
N SER A 344 10.06 31.30 -3.59
CA SER A 344 11.44 31.80 -3.60
C SER A 344 12.56 30.78 -3.83
N LEU A 345 13.04 30.73 -5.07
CA LEU A 345 14.47 30.67 -5.40
C LEU A 345 14.64 31.34 -6.77
N SER A 346 14.64 32.67 -6.75
CA SER A 346 15.39 33.49 -7.70
C SER A 346 16.87 33.52 -7.29
N VAL A 347 17.69 33.95 -8.23
CA VAL A 347 19.13 34.25 -8.17
C VAL A 347 20.03 33.16 -8.78
N GLU A 348 20.22 33.32 -10.09
CA GLU A 348 21.52 33.64 -10.71
C GLU A 348 22.76 32.87 -10.20
N SER A 349 23.32 32.05 -11.10
CA SER A 349 24.75 32.17 -11.40
C SER A 349 25.03 31.69 -12.82
N GLU A 350 25.48 32.63 -13.64
CA GLU A 350 26.20 32.41 -14.89
C GLU A 350 27.20 31.26 -14.78
N SER A 351 27.21 30.38 -15.78
CA SER A 351 28.43 29.97 -16.51
C SER A 351 28.16 28.66 -17.27
N ALA A 352 27.58 28.78 -18.46
CA ALA A 352 27.71 27.76 -19.48
C ALA A 352 27.78 28.41 -20.85
N LYS A 353 29.03 28.67 -21.26
CA LYS A 353 29.43 28.81 -22.65
C LYS A 353 28.74 27.74 -23.48
N LEU A 354 27.93 28.13 -24.46
CA LEU A 354 27.87 27.40 -25.71
C LEU A 354 27.53 28.36 -26.84
N ALA A 355 28.58 28.65 -27.60
CA ALA A 355 28.48 29.17 -28.94
C ALA A 355 27.63 28.19 -29.78
N CYS A 356 26.58 28.71 -30.41
CA CYS A 356 26.11 28.24 -31.71
C CYS A 356 25.15 29.27 -32.33
N ALA A 357 25.38 29.54 -33.62
CA ALA A 357 24.51 30.24 -34.56
C ALA A 357 24.47 31.79 -34.52
N ASN A 358 25.61 32.42 -34.85
CA ASN A 358 25.61 33.70 -35.56
C ASN A 358 25.66 33.41 -37.08
N ARG A 359 24.51 33.48 -37.76
CA ARG A 359 24.40 33.81 -39.20
C ARG A 359 22.93 33.89 -39.60
N ALA A 360 22.37 35.10 -39.59
CA ALA A 360 21.52 35.63 -40.68
C ALA A 360 20.90 36.99 -40.29
N GLY A 361 21.22 38.02 -41.08
CA GLY A 361 20.66 39.37 -41.05
C GLY A 361 21.69 40.38 -40.52
N THR A 362 22.05 41.46 -41.20
CA THR A 362 21.46 42.21 -42.31
C THR A 362 22.42 43.34 -42.73
N ARG A 363 22.44 43.71 -44.03
CA ARG A 363 22.78 45.03 -44.63
C ARG A 363 24.20 45.55 -44.36
N ASN A 364 25.07 45.74 -45.36
CA ASN A 364 24.95 46.57 -46.56
C ASN A 364 25.85 46.07 -47.70
#